data_AF-A0A222VT90-F1
#
_entry.id   AF-A0A222VT90-F1
#
_cell.length_a   1.000
_cell.length_b   1.000
_cell.length_c   1.000
_cell.angle_alpha   90.00
_cell.angle_beta   90.00
_cell.angle_gamma   90.00
#
_symmetry.space_group_name_H-M   'P 1'
#
loop_
_entity.id
_entity.type
_entity.pdbx_description
1 polymer ?
#
loop_
_entity_poly.entity_id
_entity_poly.type
_entity_poly.pdbx_seq_one_letter_code
_entity_poly.pdbx_strand_id
1 'polypeptide(L)'
;MGSRMAEPGETVMVVRMRRGTVGETRRVCHVVPVPGSGPIPETLTAYCGERIPQGKAELLRTLCGMPCDACLAVSAARSGALGMLPASP
;
A
#
# COMPACT_ATOMS: atom_id res chain seq x y z
N MET A 1 6.88 -1.73 21.31
CA MET A 1 6.64 -1.37 19.91
C MET A 1 6.66 -2.63 19.07
N GLY A 2 5.49 -3.17 18.73
CA GLY A 2 5.37 -4.42 17.97
C GLY A 2 5.56 -4.17 16.49
N SER A 3 6.69 -4.62 15.94
CA SER A 3 6.86 -4.85 14.52
C SER A 3 5.77 -5.84 14.10
N ARG A 4 4.71 -5.35 13.45
CA ARG A 4 3.67 -6.24 12.92
C ARG A 4 4.28 -6.99 11.74
N MET A 5 4.80 -8.18 12.02
CA MET A 5 5.22 -9.11 10.98
C MET A 5 4.03 -9.33 10.03
N ALA A 6 4.28 -9.41 8.73
CA ALA A 6 3.25 -9.89 7.82
C ALA A 6 2.92 -11.32 8.25
N GLU A 7 1.70 -11.57 8.70
CA GLU A 7 1.25 -12.92 8.96
C GLU A 7 1.20 -13.68 7.62
N PRO A 8 1.70 -14.92 7.52
CA PRO A 8 1.55 -15.73 6.32
C PRO A 8 0.06 -15.86 5.99
N GLY A 9 -0.35 -15.24 4.89
CA GLY A 9 -1.75 -15.05 4.53
C GLY A 9 -2.15 -13.59 4.27
N GLU A 10 -1.27 -12.60 4.40
CA GLU A 10 -1.53 -11.21 4.00
C GLU A 10 -1.39 -11.03 2.47
N THR A 11 -2.40 -10.46 1.83
CA THR A 11 -2.36 -10.04 0.41
C THR A 11 -2.12 -8.55 0.32
N VAL A 12 -1.53 -8.09 -0.78
CA VAL A 12 -1.29 -6.68 -1.04
C VAL A 12 -2.23 -6.16 -2.11
N MET A 13 -2.90 -5.05 -1.84
CA MET A 13 -3.72 -4.31 -2.78
C MET A 13 -3.07 -2.97 -3.11
N VAL A 14 -3.20 -2.53 -4.36
CA VAL A 14 -2.83 -1.18 -4.78
C VAL A 14 -4.09 -0.38 -5.03
N VAL A 15 -4.26 0.74 -4.33
CA VAL A 15 -5.47 1.55 -4.41
C VAL A 15 -5.15 3.00 -4.68
N ARG A 16 -6.11 3.75 -5.22
CA ARG A 16 -6.03 5.20 -5.38
C ARG A 16 -7.32 5.85 -4.93
N MET A 17 -7.24 6.99 -4.26
CA MET A 17 -8.44 7.73 -3.86
C MET A 17 -9.28 8.12 -5.08
N ARG A 18 -10.60 8.03 -4.99
CA ARG A 18 -11.50 8.45 -6.07
C ARG A 18 -11.42 9.96 -6.26
N ARG A 19 -11.68 10.42 -7.49
CA ARG A 19 -11.76 11.86 -7.79
C ARG A 19 -12.76 12.52 -6.85
N GLY A 20 -12.43 13.73 -6.38
CA GLY A 20 -13.27 14.48 -5.43
C GLY A 20 -13.20 13.99 -3.98
N THR A 21 -12.39 12.96 -3.66
CA THR A 21 -12.18 12.55 -2.25
C THR A 21 -11.01 13.29 -1.61
N VAL A 22 -9.94 13.51 -2.37
CA VAL A 22 -8.75 14.27 -1.98
C VAL A 22 -8.38 15.21 -3.12
N GLY A 23 -7.56 16.24 -2.84
CA GLY A 23 -6.98 17.09 -3.89
C GLY A 23 -6.10 16.28 -4.85
N GLU A 24 -5.99 16.69 -6.11
CA GLU A 24 -5.27 15.94 -7.16
C GLU A 24 -3.79 15.69 -6.79
N THR A 25 -3.15 16.64 -6.12
CA THR A 25 -1.76 16.50 -5.62
C THR A 25 -1.59 15.36 -4.61
N ARG A 26 -2.66 14.93 -3.95
CA ARG A 26 -2.68 13.82 -3.00
C ARG A 26 -3.26 12.55 -3.60
N ARG A 27 -3.60 12.55 -4.90
CA ARG A 27 -4.25 11.41 -5.57
C ARG A 27 -3.24 10.38 -6.08
N VAL A 28 -2.34 9.99 -5.19
CA VAL A 28 -1.29 9.00 -5.42
C VAL A 28 -1.81 7.57 -5.19
N CYS A 29 -1.02 6.58 -5.60
CA CYS A 29 -1.31 5.18 -5.34
C CYS A 29 -0.77 4.76 -3.98
N HIS A 30 -1.61 4.09 -3.19
CA HIS A 30 -1.25 3.53 -1.90
C HIS A 30 -1.20 2.01 -1.97
N VAL A 31 -0.28 1.44 -1.21
CA VAL A 31 -0.15 -0.01 -1.04
C VAL A 31 -0.75 -0.37 0.31
N VAL A 32 -1.70 -1.31 0.28
CA VAL A 32 -2.54 -1.67 1.43
C VAL A 32 -2.36 -3.16 1.70
N PRO A 33 -1.89 -3.55 2.89
CA PRO A 33 -1.99 -4.93 3.35
C PRO A 33 -3.45 -5.26 3.70
N VAL A 34 -3.93 -6.42 3.24
CA VAL A 34 -5.24 -6.95 3.62
C VAL A 34 -5.14 -8.41 4.03
N PRO A 35 -6.03 -8.89 4.91
CA PRO A 35 -6.16 -10.32 5.16
C PRO A 35 -6.42 -11.05 3.83
N GLY A 36 -5.66 -12.10 3.53
CA GLY A 36 -5.84 -12.94 2.34
C GLY A 36 -7.01 -13.91 2.47
N SER A 37 -7.65 -13.97 3.64
CA SER A 37 -8.94 -14.62 3.85
C SER A 37 -9.79 -13.80 4.82
N GLY A 38 -11.12 -13.89 4.67
CA GLY A 38 -12.09 -13.16 5.49
C GLY A 38 -12.61 -11.88 4.83
N PRO A 39 -13.50 -11.14 5.53
CA PRO A 39 -14.10 -9.92 5.01
C PRO A 39 -13.07 -8.80 4.91
N ILE A 40 -13.21 -7.97 3.86
CA ILE A 40 -12.43 -6.74 3.73
C ILE A 40 -12.88 -5.74 4.80
N PRO A 41 -11.96 -5.13 5.57
CA PRO A 41 -12.32 -4.13 6.57
C PRO A 41 -13.03 -2.90 5.97
N GLU A 42 -13.92 -2.30 6.75
CA GLU A 42 -14.63 -1.05 6.40
C GLU A 42 -13.67 0.15 6.17
N THR A 43 -12.49 0.09 6.79
CA THR A 43 -11.41 1.06 6.60
C THR A 43 -10.11 0.31 6.39
N LEU A 44 -9.49 0.56 5.24
CA LEU A 44 -8.17 0.07 4.91
C LEU A 44 -7.11 1.02 5.44
N THR A 45 -5.96 0.49 5.84
CA THR A 45 -4.81 1.30 6.25
C THR A 45 -3.64 1.00 5.33
N ALA A 46 -3.20 2.02 4.59
CA ALA A 46 -2.02 1.91 3.73
C ALA A 46 -0.73 1.81 4.55
N TYR A 47 0.36 1.34 3.95
CA TYR A 47 1.67 1.32 4.61
C TYR A 47 2.14 2.69 5.08
N CYS A 48 1.77 3.78 4.39
CA CYS A 48 2.05 5.15 4.82
C CYS A 48 1.17 5.64 5.98
N GLY A 49 0.26 4.81 6.49
CA GLY A 49 -0.69 5.15 7.55
C GLY A 49 -1.98 5.81 7.07
N GLU A 50 -2.14 6.05 5.76
CA GLU A 50 -3.37 6.65 5.22
C GLU A 50 -4.58 5.72 5.47
N ARG A 51 -5.68 6.31 5.95
CA ARG A 51 -6.91 5.59 6.25
C ARG A 51 -7.89 5.79 5.10
N ILE A 52 -8.29 4.67 4.50
CA ILE A 52 -9.06 4.65 3.26
C ILE A 52 -10.39 3.98 3.56
N PRO A 53 -11.47 4.76 3.75
CA PRO A 53 -12.81 4.19 3.94
C PRO A 53 -13.25 3.41 2.70
N GLN A 54 -14.05 2.37 2.92
CA GLN A 54 -14.64 1.60 1.84
C GLN A 54 -15.40 2.51 0.85
N GLY A 55 -15.23 2.24 -0.45
CA GLY A 55 -15.86 3.02 -1.51
C GLY A 55 -15.20 4.37 -1.82
N LYS A 56 -14.23 4.84 -1.02
CA LYS A 56 -13.49 6.09 -1.27
C LYS A 56 -12.26 5.94 -2.14
N ALA A 57 -11.83 4.71 -2.38
CA ALA A 57 -10.75 4.39 -3.32
C ALA A 57 -11.22 3.45 -4.43
N GLU A 58 -10.44 3.42 -5.51
CA GLU A 58 -10.51 2.45 -6.59
C GLU A 58 -9.33 1.47 -6.46
N LEU A 59 -9.59 0.19 -6.69
CA LEU A 59 -8.56 -0.85 -6.79
C LEU A 59 -7.88 -0.74 -8.16
N LEU A 60 -6.56 -0.66 -8.16
CA LEU A 60 -5.75 -0.65 -9.36
C LEU A 60 -5.28 -2.06 -9.69
N ARG A 61 -5.53 -2.53 -10.91
CA ARG A 61 -5.06 -3.84 -11.41
C ARG A 61 -3.57 -3.83 -11.75
N THR A 62 -3.03 -2.66 -12.01
CA THR A 62 -1.62 -2.39 -12.30
C THR A 62 -1.24 -1.07 -11.64
N LEU A 63 -0.02 -0.94 -11.12
CA LEU A 63 0.49 0.34 -10.63
C LEU A 63 0.46 1.37 -11.77
N CYS A 64 -0.33 2.44 -11.61
CA CYS A 64 -0.44 3.50 -12.61
C CYS A 64 -0.60 4.89 -11.96
N GLY A 65 0.12 5.88 -12.49
CA GLY A 65 0.26 7.18 -11.85
C GLY A 65 1.37 7.20 -10.80
N MET A 66 1.45 8.28 -10.01
CA MET A 66 2.50 8.42 -8.99
C MET A 66 2.18 7.57 -7.76
N PRO A 67 3.10 6.71 -7.30
CA PRO A 67 2.95 6.02 -6.03
C PRO A 67 3.25 6.96 -4.86
N CYS A 68 2.66 6.68 -3.70
CA CYS A 68 3.11 7.22 -2.44
C CYS A 68 4.54 6.70 -2.15
N ASP A 69 5.48 7.61 -1.91
CA ASP A 69 6.89 7.30 -1.67
C ASP A 69 7.08 6.38 -0.46
N ALA A 70 6.40 6.64 0.66
CA ALA A 70 6.45 5.80 1.85
C ALA A 70 5.89 4.40 1.59
N CYS A 71 4.79 4.28 0.83
CA CYS A 71 4.25 2.98 0.44
C CYS A 71 5.25 2.21 -0.44
N LEU A 72 5.90 2.89 -1.38
CA LEU A 72 6.89 2.30 -2.27
C LEU A 72 8.11 1.79 -1.48
N ALA A 73 8.65 2.59 -0.57
CA ALA A 73 9.80 2.23 0.26
C ALA A 73 9.53 0.98 1.12
N VAL A 74 8.37 0.93 1.79
CA VAL A 74 7.96 -0.23 2.59
C VAL A 74 7.75 -1.46 1.72
N SER A 75 7.14 -1.30 0.54
CA SER A 75 6.91 -2.40 -0.40
C SER A 75 8.22 -2.97 -0.94
N ALA A 76 9.19 -2.12 -1.28
CA ALA A 76 10.52 -2.55 -1.74
C ALA A 76 11.29 -3.33 -0.66
N ALA A 77 11.21 -2.88 0.59
CA ALA A 77 11.83 -3.57 1.73
C ALA A 77 11.21 -4.97 1.95
N ARG A 78 9.88 -5.08 1.85
CA ARG A 78 9.15 -6.35 2.01
C ARG A 78 9.30 -7.30 0.82
N SER A 79 9.51 -6.77 -0.39
CA SER A 79 9.70 -7.58 -1.61
C SER A 79 11.12 -8.15 -1.74
N GLY A 80 12.02 -7.87 -0.79
CA GLY A 80 13.43 -8.27 -0.87
C GLY A 80 14.26 -7.45 -1.88
N ALA A 81 13.70 -6.42 -2.51
CA ALA A 81 14.39 -5.62 -3.52
C ALA A 81 15.56 -4.78 -2.95
N LEU A 82 15.45 -4.36 -1.69
CA LEU A 82 16.52 -3.65 -0.96
C LEU A 82 17.56 -4.61 -0.33
N GLY A 83 17.35 -5.92 -0.41
CA GLY A 83 18.30 -6.95 0.04
C GLY A 83 19.26 -7.44 -1.05
N MET A 84 19.16 -6.94 -2.28
CA MET A 84 19.99 -7.32 -3.43
C MET A 84 20.72 -6.14 -4.09
N LEU A 85 20.95 -5.04 -3.36
CA LEU A 85 21.93 -4.05 -3.81
C LEU A 85 23.32 -4.63 -3.51
N PRO A 86 24.19 -4.93 -4.50
CA PRO A 86 25.57 -5.24 -4.19
C PRO A 86 26.16 -4.03 -3.47
N ALA A 87 26.77 -4.26 -2.30
CA ALA A 87 27.61 -3.24 -1.68
C ALA A 87 28.72 -2.91 -2.69
N SER A 88 28.63 -1.75 -3.34
CA SER A 88 29.69 -1.22 -4.17
C SER A 88 30.90 -0.83 -3.29
N PRO A 89 32.13 -0.95 -3.82
CA PRO A 89 33.37 -1.03 -3.04
C PRO A 89 33.76 0.25 -2.30
#